data_AF-A0A0M8KP96-F1
#
_entry.id   AF-A0A0M8KP96-F1
#
_cell.length_a   1.000
_cell.length_b   1.000
_cell.length_c   1.000
_cell.angle_alpha   90.00
_cell.angle_beta   90.00
_cell.angle_gamma   90.00
#
_symmetry.space_group_name_H-M   'P 1'
#
loop_
_entity.id
_entity.type
_entity.pdbx_description
1 polymer ?
#
loop_
_entity_poly.entity_id
_entity_poly.type
_entity_poly.pdbx_seq_one_letter_code
_entity_poly.pdbx_strand_id
1 'polypeptide(L)'
;MGDMIAALAVENGWSGVVINGAVHDVAVPRTLPLGVKAPGENPRTPTKSSQESVDAPVEFGGVNLRPAARLVADADGVLVER
;
A
#
# COMPACT_ATOMS: atom_id res chain seq x y z
N MET A 1 -1.60 4.17 5.93
CA MET A 1 -1.75 5.23 4.91
C MET A 1 -3.05 5.96 5.16
N GLY A 2 -3.04 7.29 5.06
CA GLY A 2 -4.22 8.16 5.18
C GLY A 2 -4.62 8.82 3.87
N ASP A 3 -5.60 9.71 3.93
CA ASP A 3 -6.17 10.46 2.81
C ASP A 3 -5.14 11.30 2.03
N MET A 4 -4.31 12.07 2.71
CA MET A 4 -3.32 12.97 2.10
C MET A 4 -2.27 12.20 1.30
N ILE A 5 -1.79 11.08 1.84
CA ILE A 5 -0.81 10.22 1.15
C ILE A 5 -1.46 9.51 -0.04
N ALA A 6 -2.72 9.08 0.09
CA ALA A 6 -3.44 8.48 -1.03
C ALA A 6 -3.69 9.49 -2.16
N ALA A 7 -4.06 10.74 -1.84
CA ALA A 7 -4.20 11.82 -2.81
C ALA A 7 -2.88 12.11 -3.53
N LEU A 8 -1.78 12.24 -2.79
CA LEU A 8 -0.44 12.41 -3.35
C LEU A 8 -0.06 11.25 -4.29
N ALA A 9 -0.40 10.00 -3.96
CA ALA A 9 -0.13 8.87 -4.83
C ALA A 9 -0.86 9.00 -6.18
N VAL A 10 -2.13 9.43 -6.18
CA VAL A 10 -2.88 9.71 -7.41
C VAL A 10 -2.23 10.83 -8.22
N GLU A 11 -1.88 11.95 -7.58
CA GLU A 11 -1.22 13.08 -8.23
C GLU A 11 0.10 12.69 -8.89
N ASN A 12 0.81 11.73 -8.30
CA ASN A 12 2.08 11.20 -8.82
C ASN A 12 1.90 10.02 -9.78
N GLY A 13 0.67 9.70 -10.19
CA GLY A 13 0.39 8.68 -11.21
C GLY A 13 0.57 7.23 -10.75
N TRP A 14 0.51 6.97 -9.44
CA TRP A 14 0.59 5.61 -8.92
C TRP A 14 -0.66 4.81 -9.28
N SER A 15 -0.47 3.57 -9.75
CA SER A 15 -1.61 2.67 -10.03
C SER A 15 -2.25 2.11 -8.74
N GLY A 16 -1.48 2.00 -7.66
CA GLY A 16 -1.96 1.48 -6.39
C GLY A 16 -0.86 1.21 -5.36
N VAL A 17 -1.29 0.79 -4.17
CA VAL A 17 -0.43 0.49 -3.01
C VAL A 17 -0.95 -0.77 -2.30
N VAL A 18 -0.03 -1.68 -1.95
CA VAL A 18 -0.27 -2.81 -1.04
C VAL A 18 0.45 -2.55 0.27
N ILE A 19 -0.27 -2.63 1.38
CA ILE A 19 0.22 -2.26 2.70
C ILE A 19 0.09 -3.47 3.62
N ASN A 20 1.23 -3.98 4.12
CA ASN A 20 1.23 -4.96 5.20
C ASN A 20 1.06 -4.25 6.56
N GLY A 21 -0.13 -3.70 6.79
CA GLY A 21 -0.45 -2.88 7.96
C GLY A 21 -1.77 -2.12 7.78
N ALA A 22 -2.23 -1.43 8.83
CA ALA A 22 -3.51 -0.75 8.80
C ALA A 22 -3.47 0.59 8.03
N VAL A 23 -4.61 0.94 7.42
CA VAL A 23 -4.89 2.26 6.84
C VAL A 23 -5.80 3.09 7.76
N HIS A 24 -5.81 4.40 7.59
CA HIS A 24 -6.69 5.33 8.31
C HIS A 24 -7.33 6.30 7.32
N ASP A 25 -8.29 7.12 7.79
CA ASP A 25 -9.01 8.12 6.98
C ASP A 25 -9.58 7.57 5.66
N VAL A 26 -10.07 6.32 5.68
CA VAL A 26 -10.42 5.53 4.48
C VAL A 26 -11.56 6.10 3.64
N ALA A 27 -12.33 7.05 4.16
CA ALA A 27 -13.45 7.65 3.45
C ALA A 27 -12.99 8.29 2.12
N VAL A 28 -11.85 8.99 2.12
CA VAL A 28 -11.30 9.63 0.92
C VAL A 28 -10.57 8.62 0.00
N PRO A 29 -9.64 7.77 0.47
CA PRO A 29 -9.00 6.76 -0.37
C PRO A 29 -9.98 5.88 -1.15
N ARG A 30 -11.17 5.58 -0.60
CA ARG A 30 -12.21 4.79 -1.27
C ARG A 30 -12.83 5.46 -2.49
N THR A 31 -12.74 6.78 -2.60
CA THR A 31 -13.26 7.55 -3.75
C THR A 31 -12.18 7.90 -4.77
N LEU A 32 -10.92 7.67 -4.46
CA LEU A 32 -9.79 7.99 -5.33
C LEU A 32 -9.60 6.91 -6.40
N PRO A 33 -9.11 7.27 -7.60
CA PRO A 33 -8.73 6.30 -8.64
C PRO A 33 -7.38 5.64 -8.31
N LEU A 34 -7.28 5.01 -7.13
CA LEU A 34 -6.06 4.37 -6.62
C LEU A 34 -6.40 2.98 -6.08
N GLY A 35 -5.71 1.94 -6.55
CA GLY A 35 -5.82 0.61 -5.95
C GLY A 35 -5.23 0.58 -4.54
N VAL A 36 -5.98 0.17 -3.52
CA VAL A 36 -5.46 0.04 -2.15
C VAL A 36 -5.81 -1.33 -1.58
N LYS A 37 -4.79 -2.08 -1.16
CA LYS A 37 -4.95 -3.35 -0.42
C LYS A 37 -4.26 -3.25 0.94
N ALA A 38 -5.03 -3.53 1.99
CA ALA A 38 -4.56 -3.55 3.37
C ALA A 38 -5.40 -4.55 4.19
N PRO A 39 -4.82 -5.19 5.22
CA PRO A 39 -5.53 -6.16 6.08
C PRO A 39 -6.60 -5.53 6.98
N GLY A 40 -6.60 -4.21 7.16
CA GLY A 40 -7.61 -3.54 7.99
C GLY A 40 -7.42 -2.04 8.13
N GLU A 41 -8.29 -1.46 8.95
CA GLU A 41 -8.36 -0.03 9.23
C GLU A 41 -8.04 0.23 10.71
N ASN A 42 -7.35 1.32 11.00
CA ASN A 42 -7.07 1.77 12.36
C ASN A 42 -7.11 3.30 12.38
N PRO A 43 -8.02 3.94 13.14
CA PRO A 43 -8.13 5.40 13.16
C PRO A 43 -6.92 6.11 13.78
N ARG A 44 -6.05 5.38 14.49
CA ARG A 44 -4.86 5.96 15.10
C ARG A 44 -3.85 6.35 14.02
N THR A 45 -3.48 7.62 13.99
CA THR A 45 -2.37 8.11 13.17
C THR A 45 -1.07 7.40 13.56
N PRO A 46 -0.29 6.89 12.58
CA PRO A 46 0.97 6.22 12.87
C PRO A 46 2.00 7.23 13.41
N THR A 47 2.82 6.77 14.35
CA THR A 47 4.00 7.53 14.78
C THR A 47 5.09 7.39 13.71
N LYS A 48 5.79 8.49 13.40
CA LYS A 48 6.93 8.43 12.48
C LYS A 48 8.05 7.58 13.11
N SER A 49 8.42 6.51 12.43
CA SER A 49 9.54 5.63 12.79
C SER A 49 10.83 6.18 12.17
N SER A 50 11.96 6.00 12.85
CA SER A 50 13.29 6.38 12.31
C SER A 50 13.93 5.30 11.44
N GLN A 51 13.29 4.13 11.33
CA GLN A 51 13.71 3.07 10.42
C GLN A 51 12.88 3.15 9.15
N GLU A 52 13.55 3.53 8.07
CA GLU A 52 13.01 3.59 6.73
C GLU A 52 13.97 2.81 5.82
N SER A 53 13.41 1.91 5.01
CA SER A 53 14.15 1.21 3.97
C SER A 53 13.33 1.30 2.69
N VAL A 54 13.97 1.78 1.63
CA VAL A 54 13.38 1.94 0.30
C VAL A 54 14.11 0.99 -0.64
N ASP A 55 13.37 0.35 -1.54
CA ASP A 55 13.89 -0.64 -2.49
C ASP A 55 14.66 -1.80 -1.81
N ALA A 56 14.26 -2.17 -0.60
CA ALA A 56 14.69 -3.42 0.02
C ALA A 56 13.66 -4.54 -0.24
N PRO A 57 14.10 -5.79 -0.44
CA PRO A 57 13.20 -6.93 -0.47
C PRO A 57 12.39 -7.04 0.83
N VAL A 58 11.10 -7.32 0.72
CA VAL A 58 10.21 -7.56 1.85
C VAL A 58 9.50 -8.90 1.70
N GLU A 59 9.22 -9.55 2.83
CA GLU A 59 8.51 -10.83 2.84
C GLU A 59 7.29 -10.74 3.75
N PHE A 60 6.11 -10.99 3.18
CA PHE A 60 4.87 -11.14 3.94
C PHE A 60 3.86 -11.94 3.12
N GLY A 61 2.90 -12.57 3.80
CA GLY A 61 1.91 -13.43 3.14
C GLY A 61 2.51 -14.63 2.40
N GLY A 62 3.72 -15.07 2.79
CA GLY A 62 4.45 -16.14 2.11
C GLY A 62 5.02 -15.76 0.74
N VAL A 63 5.08 -14.46 0.41
CA VAL A 63 5.60 -13.93 -0.85
C VAL A 63 6.80 -13.03 -0.59
N ASN A 64 7.88 -13.25 -1.35
CA ASN A 64 9.03 -12.36 -1.37
C ASN A 64 8.82 -11.31 -2.47
N LEU A 65 8.68 -10.06 -2.07
CA LEU A 65 8.53 -8.90 -2.93
C LEU A 65 9.89 -8.23 -3.12
N ARG A 66 10.40 -8.29 -4.34
CA ARG A 66 11.65 -7.64 -4.73
C ARG A 66 11.35 -6.33 -5.45
N PRO A 67 12.22 -5.31 -5.30
CA PRO A 67 12.12 -4.10 -6.12
C PRO A 67 12.06 -4.44 -7.61
N ALA A 68 11.31 -3.63 -8.36
CA ALA A 68 11.02 -3.82 -9.79
C ALA A 68 10.24 -5.09 -10.19
N ALA A 69 9.87 -5.98 -9.24
CA ALA A 69 8.96 -7.08 -9.55
C ALA A 69 7.57 -6.54 -9.89
N ARG A 70 6.91 -7.14 -10.90
CA ARG A 70 5.55 -6.76 -11.25
C ARG A 70 4.56 -7.30 -10.22
N LEU A 71 3.72 -6.42 -9.68
CA LEU A 71 2.59 -6.75 -8.81
C LEU A 71 1.28 -6.46 -9.54
N VAL A 72 0.33 -7.39 -9.49
CA VAL A 72 -1.03 -7.22 -10.00
C VAL A 72 -2.01 -7.54 -8.89
N ALA A 73 -3.06 -6.73 -8.74
CA ALA A 73 -4.06 -6.91 -7.70
C ALA A 73 -5.46 -6.56 -8.21
N ASP A 74 -6.45 -7.30 -7.73
CA ASP A 74 -7.88 -7.12 -8.05
C ASP A 74 -8.75 -7.49 -6.83
N ALA A 75 -10.04 -7.76 -7.03
CA ALA A 75 -10.94 -8.14 -5.94
C ALA A 75 -10.55 -9.48 -5.28
N ASP A 76 -10.00 -10.42 -6.05
CA ASP A 76 -9.73 -11.79 -5.62
C ASP A 76 -8.40 -11.90 -4.86
N GLY A 77 -7.39 -11.12 -5.26
CA GLY A 77 -6.11 -11.21 -4.58
C GLY A 77 -5.00 -10.33 -5.13
N VAL A 78 -3.78 -10.74 -4.79
CA VAL A 78 -2.52 -10.11 -5.21
C VAL A 78 -1.61 -11.19 -5.77
N LEU A 79 -1.07 -10.95 -6.96
CA LEU A 79 -0.08 -11.78 -7.64
C LEU A 79 1.21 -10.99 -7.83
N VAL A 80 2.34 -11.69 -7.73
CA VAL A 80 3.68 -11.11 -7.88
C VAL A 80 4.46 -11.97 -8.87
N GLU A 81 5.17 -11.30 -9.78
CA GLU A 81 6.13 -11.94 -10.67
C GLU A 81 7.25 -12.61 -9.87
N ARG A 82 7.66 -13.80 -10.31
CA ARG A 82 8.62 -14.63 -9.58
C ARG A 82 10.05 -14.15 -9.73
#